data_AF-A0A6I1W590-F1
#
_entry.id   AF-A0A6I1W590-F1
#
_cell.length_a   1.000
_cell.length_b   1.000
_cell.length_c   1.000
_cell.angle_alpha   90.00
_cell.angle_beta   90.00
_cell.angle_gamma   90.00
#
_symmetry.space_group_name_H-M   'P 1'
#
loop_
_entity.id
_entity.type
_entity.pdbx_description
1 polymer ?
#
loop_
_entity_poly.entity_id
_entity_poly.type
_entity_poly.pdbx_seq_one_letter_code
_entity_poly.pdbx_strand_id
1 'polypeptide(L)'
;QITTSDELVVLSNTGGRTTYQNAGRTLRRGFELGVESQLADDWTTTLAYTQLQATYDRDFTSPKGLIDKGNDLPGVPQTTLFAEVNWKPADWVSTAIEGMYRSKVYVEDTNTQKAAPAYSVFNWRAKFEQKVDHWTFHQTLRLDNLLDRQYV
;
A
#
# COMPACT_ATOMS: atom_id res chain seq x y z
N GLN A 1 -7.82 -8.03 -15.06
CA GLN A 1 -8.84 -8.71 -14.23
C GLN A 1 -8.28 -10.06 -13.84
N ILE A 2 -8.27 -10.37 -12.54
CA ILE A 2 -7.85 -11.66 -11.99
C ILE A 2 -9.07 -12.27 -11.31
N THR A 3 -9.35 -13.53 -11.63
CA THR A 3 -10.42 -14.30 -10.99
C THR A 3 -9.76 -15.45 -10.25
N THR A 4 -9.97 -15.55 -8.94
CA THR A 4 -9.42 -16.64 -8.13
C THR A 4 -10.55 -17.60 -7.76
N SER A 5 -10.33 -18.89 -7.96
CA SER A 5 -11.17 -19.95 -7.43
C SER A 5 -10.46 -20.65 -6.28
N ASP A 6 -11.23 -21.27 -5.38
CA ASP A 6 -10.70 -22.12 -4.31
C ASP A 6 -9.78 -21.39 -3.31
N GLU A 7 -10.15 -20.16 -2.93
CA GLU A 7 -9.39 -19.42 -1.93
C GLU A 7 -9.60 -20.02 -0.54
N LEU A 8 -8.50 -20.33 0.17
CA LEU A 8 -8.53 -20.95 1.48
C LEU A 8 -8.89 -19.89 2.53
N VAL A 9 -10.05 -20.04 3.16
CA VAL A 9 -10.42 -19.27 4.36
C VAL A 9 -10.46 -20.20 5.58
N VAL A 10 -10.42 -19.62 6.77
CA VAL A 10 -10.64 -20.37 8.00
C VAL A 10 -12.13 -20.75 8.11
N LEU A 11 -12.42 -22.05 8.07
CA LEU A 11 -13.74 -22.63 8.32
C LEU A 11 -14.07 -22.64 9.80
N SER A 12 -13.10 -22.91 10.67
CA SER A 12 -13.31 -22.92 12.12
C SER A 12 -11.97 -22.84 12.86
N ASN A 13 -11.98 -22.22 14.04
CA ASN A 13 -10.91 -22.38 15.02
C ASN A 13 -11.56 -22.72 16.36
N THR A 14 -11.36 -23.95 16.83
CA THR A 14 -11.93 -24.44 18.10
C THR A 14 -10.82 -25.13 18.88
N GLY A 15 -10.58 -24.70 20.12
CA GLY A 15 -9.55 -25.28 20.98
C GLY A 15 -8.12 -25.16 20.44
N GLY A 16 -7.80 -24.14 19.64
CA GLY A 16 -6.47 -23.93 19.05
C GLY A 16 -6.22 -24.69 17.75
N ARG A 17 -7.22 -25.42 17.23
CA ARG A 17 -7.13 -26.14 15.95
C ARG A 17 -7.86 -25.38 14.86
N THR A 18 -7.11 -24.92 13.86
CA THR A 18 -7.65 -24.20 12.68
C THR A 18 -8.00 -25.19 11.58
N THR A 19 -9.23 -25.15 11.10
CA THR A 19 -9.69 -25.86 9.90
C THR A 19 -9.88 -24.85 8.79
N TYR A 20 -9.34 -25.12 7.60
CA TYR A 20 -9.51 -24.28 6.42
C TYR A 20 -10.55 -24.91 5.49
N GLN A 21 -11.33 -24.07 4.81
CA GLN A 21 -12.19 -24.48 3.69
C GLN A 21 -11.85 -23.62 2.47
N ASN A 22 -12.08 -24.15 1.27
CA ASN A 22 -12.17 -23.32 0.08
C ASN A 22 -13.45 -22.48 0.15
N ALA A 23 -13.42 -21.30 0.76
CA ALA A 23 -14.55 -20.41 0.71
C ALA A 23 -14.31 -19.29 -0.29
N GLY A 24 -15.32 -19.08 -1.12
CA GLY A 24 -15.31 -17.94 -2.02
C GLY A 24 -14.57 -18.21 -3.31
N ARG A 25 -15.21 -17.84 -4.42
CA ARG A 25 -14.49 -17.29 -5.55
C ARG A 25 -14.26 -15.84 -5.20
N THR A 26 -13.10 -15.29 -5.53
CA THR A 26 -12.84 -13.86 -5.35
C THR A 26 -12.60 -13.21 -6.70
N LEU A 27 -12.99 -11.94 -6.77
CA LEU A 27 -12.86 -11.12 -7.96
C LEU A 27 -11.93 -9.96 -7.65
N ARG A 28 -10.82 -9.87 -8.38
CA ARG A 28 -9.86 -8.78 -8.26
C ARG A 28 -9.76 -8.03 -9.58
N ARG A 29 -10.20 -6.78 -9.59
CA ARG A 29 -10.20 -5.89 -10.75
C ARG A 29 -9.56 -4.58 -10.36
N GLY A 30 -8.58 -4.16 -11.14
CA GLY A 30 -7.87 -2.93 -10.83
C GLY A 30 -7.24 -2.30 -12.05
N PHE A 31 -6.75 -1.10 -11.80
CA PHE A 31 -6.03 -0.25 -12.73
C PHE A 31 -4.77 0.26 -12.02
N GLU A 32 -3.65 0.28 -12.74
CA GLU A 32 -2.37 0.74 -12.25
C GLU A 32 -1.81 1.77 -13.23
N LEU A 33 -1.29 2.87 -12.70
CA LEU A 33 -0.64 3.95 -13.45
C LEU A 33 0.70 4.25 -12.81
N GLY A 34 1.76 4.20 -13.61
CA GLY A 34 3.11 4.63 -13.23
C GLY A 34 3.59 5.74 -14.17
N VAL A 35 4.13 6.81 -13.60
CA VAL A 35 4.74 7.92 -14.34
C VAL A 35 6.07 8.25 -13.68
N GLU A 36 7.12 8.31 -14.48
CA GLU A 36 8.42 8.88 -14.11
C GLU A 36 8.72 9.99 -15.11
N SER A 37 9.10 11.17 -14.61
CA SER A 37 9.31 12.33 -15.46
C SER A 37 10.45 13.21 -14.94
N GLN A 38 11.34 13.61 -15.84
CA GLN A 38 12.31 14.66 -15.60
C GLN A 38 11.67 16.00 -16.00
N LEU A 39 11.22 16.78 -15.02
CA LEU A 39 10.51 18.05 -15.26
C LEU A 39 11.48 19.17 -15.69
N ALA A 40 12.71 19.10 -15.22
CA ALA A 40 13.84 19.95 -15.58
C ALA A 40 15.12 19.16 -15.29
N ASP A 41 16.29 19.68 -15.69
CA ASP A 41 17.57 19.01 -15.56
C ASP A 41 17.80 18.44 -14.13
N ASP A 42 17.43 19.22 -13.11
CA ASP A 42 17.64 18.89 -11.70
C ASP A 42 16.38 18.35 -10.98
N TRP A 43 15.24 18.21 -11.67
CA TRP A 43 13.96 17.83 -11.05
C TRP A 43 13.39 16.55 -11.66
N THR A 44 13.22 15.54 -10.81
CA THR A 44 12.58 14.27 -11.19
C THR A 44 11.32 14.07 -10.35
N THR A 45 10.25 13.60 -10.98
CA THR A 45 9.00 13.25 -10.33
C THR A 45 8.64 11.81 -10.63
N THR A 46 8.22 11.09 -9.60
CA THR A 46 7.69 9.73 -9.71
C THR A 46 6.28 9.69 -9.15
N LEU A 47 5.36 9.06 -9.85
CA LEU A 47 3.97 8.86 -9.46
C LEU A 47 3.60 7.41 -9.70
N ALA A 48 3.04 6.75 -8.69
CA ALA A 48 2.45 5.43 -8.83
C ALA A 48 1.07 5.42 -8.18
N TYR A 49 0.05 5.04 -8.93
CA TYR A 49 -1.33 4.99 -8.48
C TYR A 49 -1.92 3.63 -8.79
N THR A 50 -2.57 3.02 -7.81
CA THR A 50 -3.31 1.76 -7.96
C THR A 50 -4.72 1.94 -7.45
N GLN A 51 -5.69 1.55 -8.26
CA GLN A 51 -7.07 1.32 -7.84
C GLN A 51 -7.35 -0.17 -7.95
N LEU A 52 -7.71 -0.83 -6.85
CA LEU A 52 -7.97 -2.26 -6.80
C LEU A 52 -9.28 -2.55 -6.08
N GLN A 53 -10.27 -3.04 -6.82
CA GLN A 53 -11.45 -3.65 -6.24
C GLN A 53 -11.19 -5.14 -6.05
N ALA A 54 -11.17 -5.60 -4.80
CA ALA A 54 -10.97 -6.99 -4.43
C ALA A 54 -12.13 -7.44 -3.57
N THR A 55 -13.05 -8.25 -4.10
CA THR A 55 -14.29 -8.63 -3.43
C THR A 55 -14.56 -10.12 -3.49
N TYR A 56 -15.45 -10.62 -2.63
CA TYR A 56 -16.03 -11.95 -2.77
C TYR A 56 -16.99 -12.00 -3.97
N ASP A 57 -16.91 -13.06 -4.77
CA ASP A 57 -17.74 -13.28 -5.97
C ASP A 57 -18.96 -14.17 -5.70
N ARG A 58 -19.04 -14.77 -4.50
CA ARG A 58 -20.18 -15.56 -4.02
C ARG A 58 -20.37 -15.40 -2.52
N ASP A 59 -21.61 -15.55 -2.07
CA ASP A 59 -21.94 -15.61 -0.66
C ASP A 59 -21.40 -16.91 -0.04
N PHE A 60 -20.99 -16.85 1.23
CA PHE A 60 -20.70 -18.05 2.02
C PHE A 60 -20.83 -17.79 3.52
N THR A 61 -21.11 -18.85 4.28
CA THR A 61 -21.18 -18.76 5.74
C THR A 61 -19.81 -19.03 6.35
N SER A 62 -19.37 -18.12 7.21
CA SER A 62 -18.20 -18.29 8.07
C SER A 62 -18.63 -18.44 9.55
N PRO A 63 -17.75 -18.87 10.46
CA PRO A 63 -18.03 -18.84 11.90
C PRO A 63 -18.41 -17.47 12.45
N LYS A 64 -18.01 -16.40 11.77
CA LYS A 64 -18.27 -15.02 12.18
C LYS A 64 -19.58 -14.46 11.63
N GLY A 65 -20.23 -15.16 10.70
CA GLY A 65 -21.46 -14.73 10.05
C GLY A 65 -21.50 -15.02 8.55
N LEU A 66 -22.59 -14.58 7.92
CA LEU A 66 -22.75 -14.58 6.47
C LEU A 66 -21.77 -13.56 5.84
N ILE A 67 -21.03 -14.01 4.84
CA ILE A 67 -20.20 -13.16 4.00
C ILE A 67 -20.94 -12.98 2.68
N ASP A 68 -21.35 -11.75 2.40
CA ASP A 68 -22.09 -11.41 1.18
C ASP A 68 -21.15 -11.24 -0.01
N LYS A 69 -21.64 -11.63 -1.19
CA LYS A 69 -21.03 -11.29 -2.47
C LYS A 69 -20.90 -9.78 -2.58
N GLY A 70 -19.72 -9.33 -3.00
CA GLY A 70 -19.40 -7.92 -3.13
C GLY A 70 -18.75 -7.32 -1.89
N ASN A 71 -18.72 -8.02 -0.74
CA ASN A 71 -17.88 -7.61 0.38
C ASN A 71 -16.42 -7.54 -0.07
N ASP A 72 -15.73 -6.47 0.33
CA ASP A 72 -14.32 -6.25 0.10
C ASP A 72 -13.49 -7.25 0.91
N LEU A 73 -12.41 -7.72 0.30
CA LEU A 73 -11.45 -8.56 0.99
C LEU A 73 -10.75 -7.75 2.09
N PRO A 74 -10.66 -8.28 3.31
CA PRO A 74 -10.02 -7.57 4.41
C PRO A 74 -8.53 -7.36 4.14
N GLY A 75 -7.99 -6.25 4.62
CA GLY A 75 -6.58 -5.88 4.49
C GLY A 75 -6.16 -5.36 3.11
N VAL A 76 -7.07 -5.28 2.14
CA VAL A 76 -6.76 -4.78 0.79
C VAL A 76 -7.23 -3.33 0.64
N PRO A 77 -6.33 -2.34 0.49
CA PRO A 77 -6.72 -0.97 0.19
C PRO A 77 -7.24 -0.88 -1.24
N GLN A 78 -8.40 -0.22 -1.40
CA GLN A 78 -8.96 0.04 -2.71
C GLN A 78 -8.14 1.03 -3.52
N THR A 79 -7.46 1.95 -2.85
CA THR A 79 -6.64 2.98 -3.49
C THR A 79 -5.30 3.10 -2.78
N THR A 80 -4.22 3.04 -3.55
CA THR A 80 -2.88 3.43 -3.10
C THR A 80 -2.30 4.47 -4.04
N LEU A 81 -1.56 5.41 -3.47
CA LEU A 81 -0.88 6.46 -4.21
C LEU A 81 0.49 6.67 -3.59
N PHE A 82 1.51 6.68 -4.43
CA PHE A 82 2.86 7.11 -4.12
C PHE A 82 3.21 8.27 -5.05
N ALA A 83 3.76 9.34 -4.50
CA ALA A 83 4.28 10.46 -5.26
C ALA A 83 5.62 10.89 -4.67
N GLU A 84 6.58 11.22 -5.51
CA GLU A 84 7.86 11.73 -5.09
C GLU A 84 8.28 12.86 -6.01
N VAL A 85 8.81 13.93 -5.41
CA VAL A 85 9.50 14.99 -6.14
C VAL A 85 10.92 15.04 -5.59
N ASN A 86 11.89 14.80 -6.46
CA ASN A 86 13.32 14.81 -6.18
C ASN A 86 13.97 16.00 -6.87
N TRP A 87 14.75 16.76 -6.12
CA TRP A 87 15.57 17.86 -6.58
C TRP A 87 17.05 17.53 -6.37
N LYS A 88 17.84 17.62 -7.44
CA LYS A 88 19.28 17.36 -7.46
C LYS A 88 20.02 18.60 -7.98
N PRO A 89 20.23 19.64 -7.15
CA PRO A 89 20.84 20.90 -7.60
C PRO A 89 22.33 20.79 -7.97
N ALA A 90 23.00 19.71 -7.56
CA ALA A 90 24.37 19.42 -7.96
C ALA A 90 24.62 17.91 -7.84
N ASP A 91 25.69 17.42 -8.48
CA ASP A 91 26.00 15.98 -8.47
C ASP A 91 26.26 15.39 -7.08
N TRP A 92 26.70 16.22 -6.13
CA TRP A 92 27.01 15.80 -4.77
C TRP A 92 25.82 15.89 -3.80
N VAL A 93 24.65 16.41 -4.21
CA VAL A 93 23.50 16.60 -3.31
C VAL A 93 22.16 16.36 -4.02
N SER A 94 21.28 15.62 -3.36
CA SER A 94 19.87 15.54 -3.76
C SER A 94 18.96 15.55 -2.54
N THR A 95 17.74 16.04 -2.72
CA THR A 95 16.70 16.01 -1.70
C THR A 95 15.36 15.67 -2.32
N ALA A 96 14.52 14.95 -1.59
CA ALA A 96 13.19 14.60 -2.08
C ALA A 96 12.14 14.69 -0.98
N ILE A 97 10.92 14.99 -1.40
CA ILE A 97 9.70 14.82 -0.62
C ILE A 97 8.93 13.65 -1.23
N GLU A 98 8.56 12.71 -0.38
CA GLU A 98 7.75 11.54 -0.72
C GLU A 98 6.38 11.66 -0.05
N GLY A 99 5.31 11.38 -0.77
CA GLY A 99 3.95 11.28 -0.27
C GLY A 99 3.39 9.89 -0.53
N MET A 100 2.78 9.29 0.50
CA MET A 100 2.09 8.02 0.39
C MET A 100 0.66 8.19 0.89
N TYR A 101 -0.31 7.65 0.17
CA TYR A 101 -1.71 7.55 0.59
C TYR A 101 -2.19 6.11 0.46
N ARG A 102 -2.97 5.68 1.44
CA ARG A 102 -3.74 4.43 1.39
C ARG A 102 -5.16 4.70 1.85
N SER A 103 -6.12 4.17 1.09
CA SER A 103 -7.53 4.18 1.49
C SER A 103 -7.74 3.33 2.74
N LYS A 104 -8.93 3.45 3.34
CA LYS A 104 -9.35 2.56 4.42
C LYS A 104 -9.25 1.09 4.00
N VAL A 105 -9.09 0.20 4.97
CA VAL A 105 -9.15 -1.26 4.78
C VAL A 105 -10.11 -1.88 5.77
N TYR A 106 -10.90 -2.85 5.30
CA TYR A 106 -11.72 -3.67 6.19
C TYR A 106 -10.84 -4.62 6.98
N VAL A 107 -11.20 -4.87 8.24
CA VAL A 107 -10.41 -5.69 9.17
C VAL A 107 -10.91 -7.13 9.25
N GLU A 108 -12.08 -7.42 8.66
CA GLU A 108 -12.69 -8.74 8.64
C GLU A 108 -13.69 -8.90 7.47
N ASP A 109 -14.01 -10.16 7.16
CA ASP A 109 -14.67 -10.58 5.93
C ASP A 109 -16.14 -10.11 5.80
N THR A 110 -16.84 -9.86 6.91
CA THR A 110 -18.24 -9.37 6.88
C THR A 110 -18.32 -7.88 6.56
N ASN A 111 -17.20 -7.15 6.62
CA ASN A 111 -17.10 -5.70 6.42
C ASN A 111 -17.96 -4.85 7.38
N THR A 112 -18.38 -5.43 8.51
CA THR A 112 -19.24 -4.75 9.49
C THR A 112 -18.46 -4.08 10.62
N GLN A 113 -17.26 -4.58 10.91
CA GLN A 113 -16.42 -3.95 11.93
C GLN A 113 -15.84 -2.62 11.45
N LYS A 114 -15.40 -1.80 12.41
CA LYS A 114 -14.73 -0.53 12.12
C LYS A 114 -13.48 -0.79 11.28
N ALA A 115 -13.51 -0.33 10.04
CA ALA A 115 -12.37 -0.35 9.13
C ALA A 115 -11.18 0.44 9.69
N ALA A 116 -9.96 0.00 9.38
CA ALA A 116 -8.78 0.82 9.62
C ALA A 116 -8.85 2.04 8.67
N PRO A 117 -8.75 3.28 9.20
CA PRO A 117 -9.01 4.48 8.44
C PRO A 117 -7.95 4.70 7.35
N ALA A 118 -8.33 5.45 6.32
CA ALA A 118 -7.38 5.93 5.32
C ALA A 118 -6.32 6.83 5.99
N TYR A 119 -5.11 6.82 5.44
CA TYR A 119 -4.03 7.66 5.92
C TYR A 119 -3.16 8.18 4.78
N SER A 120 -2.54 9.32 5.04
CA SER A 120 -1.47 9.88 4.22
C SER A 120 -0.26 10.17 5.11
N VAL A 121 0.93 9.86 4.61
CA VAL A 121 2.20 10.21 5.26
C VAL A 121 3.11 10.89 4.26
N PHE A 122 3.90 11.82 4.76
CA PHE A 122 4.92 12.51 3.99
C PHE A 122 6.27 12.28 4.62
N ASN A 123 7.27 12.01 3.79
CA ASN A 123 8.63 11.77 4.21
C ASN A 123 9.54 12.74 3.47
N TRP A 124 10.67 13.05 4.09
CA TRP A 124 11.72 13.84 3.47
C TRP A 124 13.02 13.07 3.52
N ARG A 125 13.82 13.18 2.46
CA ARG A 125 15.19 12.68 2.44
C ARG A 125 16.14 13.70 1.84
N ALA A 126 17.39 13.64 2.29
CA ALA A 126 18.52 14.28 1.66
C ALA A 126 19.68 13.28 1.54
N LYS A 127 20.38 13.33 0.42
CA LYS A 127 21.56 12.51 0.14
C LYS A 127 22.73 13.42 -0.23
N PHE A 128 23.91 13.09 0.25
CA PHE A 128 25.15 13.78 -0.07
C PHE A 128 26.23 12.78 -0.50
N GLU A 129 27.01 13.14 -1.52
CA GLU A 129 28.18 12.39 -1.98
C GLU A 129 29.41 13.28 -1.91
N GLN A 130 30.32 13.02 -0.96
CA GLN A 130 31.52 13.82 -0.76
C GLN A 130 32.76 13.03 -1.19
N LYS A 131 33.57 13.60 -2.08
CA LYS A 131 34.84 13.01 -2.53
C LYS A 131 36.00 13.72 -1.82
N VAL A 132 36.80 12.97 -1.06
CA VAL A 132 37.97 13.46 -0.32
C VAL A 132 39.15 12.55 -0.63
N ASP A 133 40.11 13.04 -1.42
CA ASP A 133 41.22 12.27 -1.97
C ASP A 133 40.75 10.97 -2.67
N HIS A 134 41.08 9.82 -2.08
CA HIS A 134 40.76 8.49 -2.59
C HIS A 134 39.45 7.94 -2.00
N TRP A 135 38.75 8.73 -1.19
CA TRP A 135 37.53 8.33 -0.49
C TRP A 135 36.29 8.99 -1.10
N THR A 136 35.21 8.21 -1.21
CA THR A 136 33.87 8.71 -1.51
C THR A 136 32.95 8.37 -0.34
N PHE A 137 32.36 9.39 0.27
CA PHE A 137 31.43 9.26 1.38
C PHE A 137 30.00 9.47 0.88
N HIS A 138 29.13 8.50 1.12
CA HIS A 138 27.70 8.62 0.88
C HIS A 138 26.98 8.83 2.21
N GLN A 139 26.22 9.92 2.32
CA GLN A 139 25.49 10.28 3.53
C GLN A 139 24.01 10.38 3.18
N THR A 140 23.14 9.88 4.04
CA THR A 140 21.69 9.97 3.87
C THR A 140 21.06 10.41 5.17
N LEU A 141 20.21 11.42 5.09
CA LEU A 141 19.32 11.85 6.17
C LEU A 141 17.90 11.61 5.72
N ARG A 142 17.09 11.02 6.59
CA ARG A 142 15.69 10.74 6.32
C ARG A 142 14.86 11.08 7.55
N LEU A 143 13.75 11.76 7.31
CA LEU A 143 12.72 12.01 8.29
C LEU A 143 11.41 11.47 7.75
N ASP A 144 10.98 10.35 8.31
CA ASP A 144 9.70 9.73 7.98
C ASP A 144 8.58 10.35 8.81
N ASN A 145 7.38 10.40 8.24
CA ASN A 145 6.18 10.93 8.90
C ASN A 145 6.35 12.37 9.40
N LEU A 146 6.72 13.29 8.50
CA LEU A 146 6.97 14.71 8.76
C LEU A 146 5.85 15.42 9.53
N LEU A 147 4.61 14.94 9.35
CA LEU A 147 3.41 15.54 9.94
C LEU A 147 2.96 14.84 11.23
N ASP A 148 3.79 13.94 11.78
CA ASP A 148 3.50 13.15 12.98
C ASP A 148 2.11 12.49 12.94
N ARG A 149 1.75 11.94 11.78
CA ARG A 149 0.46 11.28 11.58
C ARG A 149 0.41 10.00 12.41
N GLN A 150 -0.60 9.88 13.26
CA GLN A 150 -0.97 8.62 13.88
C GLN A 150 -1.85 7.81 12.92
N TYR A 151 -1.43 6.59 12.60
CA TYR A 151 -2.15 5.66 11.74
C TYR A 151 -1.88 4.22 12.18
N VAL A 152 -2.66 3.28 11.63
CA VAL A 152 -2.60 1.83 11.90
C VAL A 152 -2.63 1.06 10.60
#